data_AF-A0AAV1QQC3-F1
#
_entry.id   AF-A0AAV1QQC3-F1
#
_cell.length_a   1.000
_cell.length_b   1.000
_cell.length_c   1.000
_cell.angle_alpha   90.00
_cell.angle_beta   90.00
_cell.angle_gamma   90.00
#
_symmetry.space_group_name_H-M   'P 1'
#
loop_
_entity.id
_entity.type
_entity.pdbx_description
1 polymer ?
#
loop_
_entity_poly.entity_id
_entity_poly.type
_entity_poly.pdbx_seq_one_letter_code
_entity_poly.pdbx_strand_id
1 'polypeptide(L)'
;MTACKLSKQARLHRNLVKGFLRNARYMLAENGEAHVTHKTAHPFDRWEIEKLAEDVGMYLIEKSPFFSWDYLGYSNKRGDGVSADDSFPVGACSTFKFGRIYLRRTRAMVFDTLVLFSGFGG
;
A
#
# COMPACT_ATOMS: atom_id res chain seq x y z
N MET A 1 27.04 4.38 -0.77
CA MET A 1 25.76 4.52 -1.50
C MET A 1 25.15 5.87 -1.15
N THR A 2 25.18 6.83 -2.06
CA THR A 2 24.67 8.19 -1.80
C THR A 2 23.16 8.15 -1.66
N ALA A 3 22.63 8.63 -0.53
CA ALA A 3 21.20 8.77 -0.31
C ALA A 3 20.61 9.71 -1.36
N CYS A 4 20.06 9.16 -2.45
CA CYS A 4 19.42 9.97 -3.47
C CYS A 4 18.09 10.49 -2.91
N LYS A 5 18.15 11.72 -2.42
CA LYS A 5 17.04 12.46 -1.79
C LYS A 5 15.84 12.48 -2.72
N LEU A 6 14.66 12.08 -2.22
CA LEU A 6 13.40 12.18 -2.96
C LEU A 6 13.13 13.64 -3.36
N SER A 7 12.59 13.84 -4.56
CA SER A 7 12.20 15.18 -5.03
C SER A 7 11.10 15.78 -4.14
N LYS A 8 10.94 17.12 -4.18
CA LYS A 8 9.84 17.81 -3.46
C LYS A 8 8.48 17.22 -3.82
N GLN A 9 8.23 16.99 -5.11
CA GLN A 9 6.98 16.39 -5.58
C GLN A 9 6.78 14.97 -5.06
N ALA A 10 7.83 14.13 -5.06
CA ALA A 10 7.73 12.79 -4.51
C ALA A 10 7.38 12.80 -3.01
N ARG A 11 7.95 13.72 -2.23
CA ARG A 11 7.60 13.88 -0.81
C ARG A 11 6.13 14.29 -0.61
N LEU A 12 5.62 15.23 -1.41
CA LEU A 12 4.22 15.65 -1.33
C LEU A 12 3.27 14.50 -1.66
N HIS A 13 3.57 13.71 -2.70
CA HIS A 13 2.75 12.55 -3.04
C HIS A 13 2.81 11.46 -1.96
N ARG A 14 3.97 11.20 -1.36
CA ARG A 14 4.07 10.27 -0.21
C ARG A 14 3.20 10.72 0.96
N ASN A 15 3.20 12.01 1.28
CA ASN A 15 2.35 12.56 2.33
C ASN A 15 0.85 12.42 1.98
N LEU A 16 0.48 12.62 0.71
CA LEU A 16 -0.89 12.41 0.23
C LEU A 16 -1.31 10.94 0.40
N VAL A 17 -0.50 9.99 -0.05
CA VAL A 17 -0.78 8.55 0.10
C VAL A 17 -0.89 8.16 1.58
N LYS A 18 0.04 8.63 2.42
CA LYS A 18 0.00 8.37 3.87
C LYS A 18 -1.26 8.95 4.52
N GLY A 19 -1.66 10.15 4.13
CA GLY A 19 -2.91 10.79 4.60
C GLY A 19 -4.15 10.03 4.15
N PHE A 20 -4.20 9.61 2.88
CA PHE A 20 -5.27 8.76 2.33
C PHE A 20 -5.41 7.46 3.14
N LEU A 21 -4.31 6.73 3.36
CA LEU A 21 -4.33 5.48 4.12
C LEU A 21 -4.73 5.69 5.59
N ARG A 22 -4.28 6.79 6.22
CA ARG A 22 -4.70 7.16 7.56
C ARG A 22 -6.20 7.38 7.65
N ASN A 23 -6.80 8.07 6.67
CA ASN A 23 -8.24 8.29 6.64
C ASN A 23 -8.98 6.98 6.36
N ALA A 24 -8.51 6.18 5.41
CA ALA A 24 -9.08 4.88 5.08
C ALA A 24 -9.16 3.97 6.31
N ARG A 25 -8.13 3.94 7.16
CA ARG A 25 -8.14 3.18 8.43
C ARG A 25 -9.37 3.45 9.30
N TYR A 26 -9.87 4.69 9.33
CA TYR A 26 -11.03 5.05 10.14
C TYR A 26 -12.37 4.87 9.43
N MET A 27 -12.35 4.82 8.09
CA MET A 27 -13.57 4.69 7.27
C MET A 27 -13.89 3.25 6.89
N LEU A 28 -12.89 2.37 6.82
CA LEU A 28 -13.07 0.98 6.41
C LEU A 28 -13.74 0.16 7.52
N ALA A 29 -14.71 -0.66 7.09
CA ALA A 29 -15.25 -1.74 7.89
C ALA A 29 -14.17 -2.79 8.23
N GLU A 30 -14.48 -3.75 9.09
CA GLU A 30 -13.53 -4.75 9.59
C GLU A 30 -12.76 -5.49 8.48
N ASN A 31 -13.44 -5.85 7.39
CA ASN A 31 -12.87 -6.51 6.21
C ASN A 31 -12.70 -5.56 5.01
N GLY A 32 -12.78 -4.24 5.23
CA GLY A 32 -12.61 -3.25 4.18
C GLY A 32 -11.15 -3.11 3.75
N GLU A 33 -10.95 -2.81 2.47
CA GLU A 33 -9.62 -2.64 1.88
C GLU A 33 -9.47 -1.26 1.22
N ALA A 34 -8.27 -0.69 1.31
CA ALA A 34 -7.84 0.46 0.52
C ALA A 34 -6.92 -0.03 -0.60
N HIS A 35 -7.27 0.27 -1.85
CA HIS A 35 -6.48 -0.12 -3.01
C HIS A 35 -5.70 1.07 -3.54
N VAL A 36 -4.39 0.91 -3.71
CA VAL A 36 -3.50 1.93 -4.28
C VAL A 36 -2.75 1.32 -5.45
N THR A 37 -3.01 1.82 -6.65
CA THR A 37 -2.23 1.47 -7.85
C THR A 37 -1.02 2.40 -7.96
N HIS A 38 0.18 1.83 -7.99
CA HIS A 38 1.42 2.59 -7.99
C HIS A 38 2.43 2.04 -9.00
N LYS A 39 3.22 2.94 -9.58
CA LYS A 39 4.36 2.59 -10.44
C LYS A 39 5.43 1.91 -9.60
N THR A 40 5.89 0.75 -10.05
CA THR A 40 6.88 -0.07 -9.33
C THR A 40 8.28 0.00 -9.93
N ALA A 41 8.45 0.69 -11.06
CA ALA A 41 9.75 0.96 -11.65
C ALA A 41 10.43 2.20 -11.02
N HIS A 42 11.76 2.27 -11.15
CA HIS A 42 12.53 3.44 -10.75
C HIS A 42 12.04 4.71 -11.46
N PRO A 43 11.95 5.88 -10.78
CA PRO A 43 12.30 6.16 -9.38
C PRO A 43 11.13 6.00 -8.38
N PHE A 44 9.98 5.48 -8.82
CA PHE A 44 8.74 5.45 -8.05
C PHE A 44 8.73 4.34 -6.99
N ASP A 45 9.48 3.26 -7.21
CA ASP A 45 9.80 2.21 -6.24
C ASP A 45 10.26 2.76 -4.88
N ARG A 46 11.06 3.83 -4.89
CA ARG A 46 11.59 4.51 -3.69
C ARG A 46 10.55 5.24 -2.84
N TRP A 47 9.28 5.23 -3.24
CA TRP A 47 8.22 5.82 -2.42
C TRP A 47 7.89 4.96 -1.20
N GLU A 48 8.22 3.66 -1.26
CA GLU A 48 8.06 2.70 -0.15
C GLU A 48 6.63 2.75 0.44
N ILE A 49 5.63 2.63 -0.43
CA ILE A 49 4.22 2.80 -0.05
C ILE A 49 3.74 1.78 1.00
N GLU A 50 4.35 0.60 1.05
CA GLU A 50 4.08 -0.41 2.08
C GLU A 50 4.47 0.13 3.46
N LYS A 51 5.66 0.74 3.61
CA LYS A 51 6.08 1.39 4.86
C LYS A 51 5.18 2.56 5.23
N LEU A 52 4.69 3.33 4.24
CA LEU A 52 3.74 4.42 4.50
C LEU A 52 2.41 3.90 5.08
N ALA A 53 1.97 2.72 4.66
CA ALA A 53 0.79 2.05 5.20
C ALA A 53 1.04 1.57 6.64
N GLU A 54 2.16 0.89 6.87
CA GLU A 54 2.55 0.38 8.19
C GLU A 54 2.63 1.51 9.23
N ASP A 55 3.22 2.64 8.86
CA ASP A 55 3.31 3.86 9.68
C ASP A 55 1.95 4.39 10.17
N VAL A 56 0.84 4.05 9.50
CA VAL A 56 -0.51 4.46 9.88
C VAL A 56 -1.37 3.32 10.40
N GLY A 57 -0.79 2.12 10.59
CA GLY A 57 -1.49 0.93 11.09
C GLY A 57 -2.37 0.27 10.03
N MET A 58 -1.94 0.31 8.77
CA MET A 58 -2.54 -0.42 7.65
C MET A 58 -1.49 -1.40 7.09
N TYR A 59 -1.91 -2.59 6.71
CA TYR A 59 -1.00 -3.67 6.33
C TYR A 59 -1.32 -4.21 4.95
N LEU A 60 -0.28 -4.62 4.21
CA LEU A 60 -0.44 -5.20 2.88
C LEU A 60 -1.14 -6.55 2.99
N ILE A 61 -2.29 -6.69 2.35
CA ILE A 61 -3.04 -7.94 2.20
C ILE A 61 -2.59 -8.65 0.93
N GLU A 62 -2.52 -7.91 -0.17
CA GLU A 62 -2.23 -8.44 -1.50
C GLU A 62 -1.54 -7.39 -2.36
N LYS A 63 -0.63 -7.85 -3.22
CA LYS A 63 -0.06 -7.08 -4.32
C LYS A 63 -0.36 -7.80 -5.62
N SER A 64 -1.07 -7.14 -6.52
CA SER A 64 -1.44 -7.67 -7.83
C SER A 64 -0.82 -6.82 -8.94
N PRO A 65 -0.37 -7.42 -10.06
CA PRO A 65 0.07 -6.64 -11.22
C PRO A 65 -1.11 -5.80 -11.74
N PHE A 66 -0.83 -4.57 -12.14
CA PHE A 66 -1.81 -3.72 -12.79
C PHE A 66 -1.62 -3.83 -14.31
N PHE A 67 -2.70 -4.13 -15.01
CA PHE A 67 -2.74 -4.04 -16.45
C PHE A 67 -3.85 -3.09 -16.89
N SER A 68 -3.52 -2.14 -17.76
CA SER A 68 -4.50 -1.14 -18.23
C SER A 68 -5.67 -1.78 -18.98
N TRP A 69 -5.43 -2.90 -19.67
CA TRP A 69 -6.47 -3.63 -20.41
C TRP A 69 -7.50 -4.32 -19.51
N ASP A 70 -7.22 -4.52 -18.22
CA ASP A 70 -8.21 -5.06 -17.28
C ASP A 70 -9.30 -4.02 -16.94
N TYR A 71 -9.09 -2.76 -17.33
CA TYR A 71 -9.98 -1.64 -17.06
C TYR A 71 -10.41 -0.97 -18.37
N LEU A 72 -11.53 -1.43 -18.95
CA LEU A 72 -12.08 -0.87 -20.18
C LEU A 72 -12.29 0.65 -20.05
N GLY A 73 -11.77 1.41 -21.03
CA GLY A 73 -11.84 2.87 -21.05
C GLY A 73 -10.77 3.57 -20.20
N TYR A 74 -9.88 2.83 -19.53
CA TYR A 74 -8.75 3.44 -18.83
C TYR A 74 -7.76 4.06 -19.83
N SER A 75 -7.54 5.36 -19.70
CA SER A 75 -6.49 6.10 -20.40
C SER A 75 -5.78 6.99 -19.39
N ASN A 76 -4.48 6.81 -19.23
CA ASN A 76 -3.69 7.60 -18.29
C ASN A 76 -3.30 8.94 -18.91
N LYS A 77 -3.33 9.99 -18.10
CA LYS A 77 -3.01 11.36 -18.53
C LYS A 77 -2.11 12.07 -17.53
N ARG A 78 -1.28 12.99 -18.02
CA ARG A 78 -0.42 13.85 -17.18
C ARG A 78 -1.29 14.86 -16.43
N GLY A 79 -0.98 15.06 -15.16
CA GLY A 79 -1.77 15.93 -14.28
C GLY A 79 -1.36 17.40 -14.30
N ASP A 80 -0.21 17.76 -14.89
CA ASP A 80 0.34 19.12 -14.88
C ASP A 80 1.39 19.30 -16.00
N GLY A 81 1.72 20.56 -16.31
CA GLY A 81 2.77 20.97 -17.24
C GLY A 81 2.26 21.31 -18.65
N VAL A 82 3.20 21.61 -19.55
CA VAL A 82 2.90 21.97 -20.96
C VAL A 82 2.22 20.83 -21.72
N SER A 83 2.54 19.60 -21.34
CA SER A 83 1.93 18.36 -21.85
C SER A 83 0.83 17.85 -20.92
N ALA A 84 0.07 18.73 -20.25
CA ALA A 84 -1.07 18.31 -19.45
C ALA A 84 -2.09 17.55 -20.34
N ASP A 85 -2.83 16.62 -19.74
CA ASP A 85 -3.78 15.75 -20.42
C ASP A 85 -3.20 14.76 -21.47
N ASP A 86 -1.94 14.92 -21.87
CA ASP A 86 -1.26 13.94 -22.72
C ASP A 86 -1.06 12.60 -22.01
N SER A 87 -1.06 11.51 -22.79
CA SER A 87 -0.75 10.19 -22.28
C SER A 87 0.76 10.00 -22.04
N PHE A 88 1.11 8.94 -21.34
CA PHE A 88 2.51 8.56 -21.10
C PHE A 88 2.66 7.05 -20.92
N PRO A 89 3.86 6.48 -21.12
CA PRO A 89 4.09 5.08 -20.82
C PRO A 89 3.84 4.78 -19.34
N VAL A 90 2.83 3.95 -19.05
CA VAL A 90 2.47 3.55 -17.68
C VAL A 90 3.66 2.82 -17.03
N GLY A 91 4.25 1.87 -17.76
CA GLY A 91 5.35 1.04 -17.29
C GLY A 91 4.88 -0.02 -16.29
N ALA A 92 5.81 -0.57 -15.52
CA ALA A 92 5.49 -1.54 -14.48
C ALA A 92 4.68 -0.86 -13.34
N CYS A 93 3.50 -1.42 -13.07
CA CYS A 93 2.59 -0.97 -12.02
C CYS A 93 2.05 -2.16 -11.24
N SER A 94 1.68 -1.92 -9.99
CA SER A 94 0.97 -2.91 -9.18
C SER A 94 -0.11 -2.22 -8.35
N THR A 95 -1.19 -2.94 -8.09
CA THR A 95 -2.22 -2.54 -7.14
C THR A 95 -1.95 -3.21 -5.80
N PHE A 96 -1.80 -2.38 -4.78
CA PHE A 96 -1.54 -2.76 -3.40
C PHE A 96 -2.85 -2.65 -2.63
N LYS A 97 -3.28 -3.74 -2.01
CA LYS A 97 -4.49 -3.80 -1.19
C LYS A 97 -4.09 -3.78 0.27
N PHE A 98 -4.54 -2.77 1.00
CA PHE A 98 -4.23 -2.58 2.42
C PHE A 98 -5.47 -2.73 3.28
N GLY A 99 -5.33 -3.34 4.46
CA GLY A 99 -6.40 -3.41 5.46
C GLY A 99 -5.90 -3.25 6.89
N ARG A 100 -6.85 -3.18 7.84
CA ARG A 100 -6.56 -2.95 9.27
C ARG A 100 -6.00 -4.18 9.98
N ILE A 101 -6.37 -5.35 9.50
CA ILE A 101 -5.99 -6.63 10.08
C ILE A 101 -5.08 -7.29 9.05
N TYR A 102 -3.95 -7.81 9.49
CA TYR A 102 -3.32 -8.86 8.71
C TYR A 102 -4.37 -9.97 8.62
N LEU A 103 -5.01 -10.12 7.46
CA LEU A 103 -5.50 -11.44 7.10
C LEU A 103 -4.25 -12.32 7.15
N ARG A 104 -3.98 -12.91 8.32
CA ARG A 104 -3.25 -14.15 8.45
C ARG A 104 -4.07 -15.06 7.57
N ARG A 105 -3.71 -15.12 6.29
CA ARG A 105 -4.10 -16.21 5.43
C ARG A 105 -3.62 -17.41 6.21
N THR A 106 -4.55 -18.05 6.91
CA THR A 106 -4.31 -19.15 7.83
C THR A 106 -3.76 -20.30 6.99
N ARG A 107 -2.46 -20.29 6.80
CA ARG A 107 -1.69 -21.52 6.89
C ARG A 107 -1.16 -21.54 8.31
N ALA A 108 -1.67 -22.53 9.06
CA ALA A 108 -1.36 -22.83 10.43
C ALA A 108 -0.01 -22.29 10.94
N MET A 109 -0.06 -21.40 11.92
CA MET A 109 0.78 -21.55 13.10
C MET A 109 -0.17 -21.60 14.31
N VAL A 110 -0.57 -22.84 14.59
CA VAL A 110 -0.78 -23.34 15.94
C VAL A 110 0.61 -23.37 16.62
N PHE A 111 0.64 -23.15 17.94
CA PHE A 111 1.80 -23.00 18.86
C PHE A 111 2.44 -21.58 18.84
N ASP A 112 2.51 -20.81 19.92
CA ASP A 112 2.44 -21.16 21.34
C ASP A 112 1.16 -20.68 22.05
N THR A 113 0.54 -21.67 22.69
CA THR A 113 -0.42 -21.56 23.77
C THR A 113 0.05 -20.62 24.87
N LEU A 114 -0.83 -19.68 25.26
CA LEU A 114 -0.97 -19.34 26.67
C LEU A 114 -1.27 -20.65 27.43
N VAL A 115 -0.30 -21.17 28.16
CA VAL A 115 -0.60 -22.00 29.32
C VAL A 115 -0.38 -21.14 30.55
N LEU A 116 -1.47 -20.49 30.93
CA LEU A 116 -1.68 -19.93 32.24
C LEU A 116 -2.19 -21.10 33.10
N PHE A 117 -1.31 -21.76 33.85
CA PHE A 117 -1.72 -22.56 35.01
C PHE A 117 -1.23 -21.84 36.27
N SER A 118 -2.20 -21.25 36.97
CA SER A 118 -2.16 -21.01 38.40
C SER A 118 -2.46 -22.31 39.18
N GLY A 119 -1.83 -22.48 40.35
CA GLY A 119 -2.05 -23.53 41.37
C GLY A 119 -0.72 -24.20 41.74
N PHE A 120 -0.11 -24.09 42.94
CA PHE A 120 -0.58 -24.09 44.34
C PHE A 120 -1.40 -25.33 44.72
N GLY A 121 -0.81 -26.15 45.60
CA GLY A 121 -1.34 -27.36 46.24
C GLY A 121 -0.45 -28.56 45.98
N GLY A 122 0.27 -29.16 46.93
CA GLY A 122 0.45 -28.96 48.37
C GLY A 122 1.57 -29.87 48.86
#